data_AF-A0A227J1P9-F1
#
_entry.id   AF-A0A227J1P9-F1
#
_cell.length_a   1.000
_cell.length_b   1.000
_cell.length_c   1.000
_cell.angle_alpha   90.00
_cell.angle_beta   90.00
_cell.angle_gamma   90.00
#
_symmetry.space_group_name_H-M   'P 1'
#
loop_
_entity.id
_entity.type
_entity.pdbx_description
1 polymer ?
#
loop_
_entity_poly.entity_id
_entity_poly.type
_entity_poly.pdbx_seq_one_letter_code
_entity_poly.pdbx_strand_id
1 'polypeptide(L)'
;LVSHKAILVNGKVVNVPSFKVAANDVVSIREKAKQQARIKAALEVAEQREKPTWIEVDGGKMEGTFKRMPERSDLSADINEQLIVELYSK
;
A
#
# COMPACT_ATOMS: atom_id res chain seq x y z
N LEU A 1 10.23 0.51 5.95
CA LEU A 1 9.16 -0.01 6.84
C LEU A 1 9.01 -1.53 6.74
N VAL A 2 8.79 -2.09 5.55
CA VAL A 2 8.60 -3.55 5.33
C VAL A 2 9.81 -4.38 5.77
N SER A 3 11.00 -4.20 5.16
CA SER A 3 12.21 -4.99 5.49
C SER A 3 12.59 -4.95 6.98
N HIS A 4 12.34 -3.81 7.64
CA HIS A 4 12.59 -3.61 9.06
C HIS A 4 11.51 -4.21 9.99
N LYS A 5 10.66 -5.12 9.50
CA LYS A 5 9.64 -5.84 10.30
C LYS A 5 8.66 -4.91 11.04
N ALA A 6 8.32 -3.78 10.43
CA ALA A 6 7.37 -2.81 10.97
C ALA A 6 5.93 -2.99 10.46
N ILE A 7 5.73 -3.87 9.47
CA ILE A 7 4.44 -4.11 8.82
C ILE A 7 3.91 -5.50 9.19
N LEU A 8 2.61 -5.56 9.41
CA LEU A 8 1.83 -6.77 9.62
C LEU A 8 0.84 -6.92 8.46
N VAL A 9 0.67 -8.13 7.95
CA VAL A 9 -0.40 -8.49 7.02
C VAL A 9 -1.23 -9.57 7.71
N ASN A 10 -2.53 -9.32 7.91
CA ASN A 10 -3.44 -10.20 8.65
C ASN A 10 -2.88 -10.60 10.03
N GLY A 11 -2.24 -9.65 10.73
CA GLY A 11 -1.62 -9.85 12.04
C GLY A 11 -0.26 -10.56 12.04
N LYS A 12 0.23 -11.04 10.89
CA LYS A 12 1.55 -11.69 10.78
C LYS A 12 2.61 -10.71 10.29
N VAL A 13 3.81 -10.77 10.85
CA VAL A 13 4.93 -9.92 10.42
C VAL A 13 5.40 -10.35 9.03
N VAL A 14 5.34 -9.41 8.08
CA VAL A 14 5.85 -9.60 6.73
C VAL A 14 6.99 -8.62 6.49
N ASN A 15 8.14 -9.14 6.08
CA ASN A 15 9.34 -8.34 5.81
C ASN A 15 9.85 -8.45 4.36
N VAL A 16 9.08 -9.08 3.48
CA VAL A 16 9.40 -9.24 2.06
C VAL A 16 8.73 -8.10 1.27
N PRO A 17 9.48 -7.17 0.66
CA PRO A 17 8.89 -6.06 -0.10
C PRO A 17 8.14 -6.48 -1.36
N SER A 18 8.50 -7.63 -1.94
CA SER A 18 7.81 -8.22 -3.10
C SER A 18 6.58 -9.06 -2.74
N PHE A 19 6.15 -9.02 -1.48
CA PHE A 19 4.95 -9.74 -1.05
C PHE A 19 3.72 -9.23 -1.82
N LYS A 20 2.99 -10.15 -2.46
CA LYS A 20 1.75 -9.84 -3.18
C LYS A 20 0.59 -9.83 -2.19
N VAL A 21 -0.04 -8.66 -2.04
CA VAL A 21 -1.22 -8.48 -1.20
C VAL A 21 -2.45 -9.00 -1.93
N ALA A 22 -3.30 -9.77 -1.26
CA ALA A 22 -4.54 -10.30 -1.79
C ALA A 22 -5.72 -9.39 -1.43
N ALA A 23 -6.79 -9.46 -2.22
CA ALA A 23 -8.04 -8.76 -1.90
C ALA A 23 -8.55 -9.13 -0.51
N ASN A 24 -9.00 -8.12 0.23
CA ASN A 24 -9.43 -8.12 1.63
C ASN A 24 -8.31 -8.34 2.68
N ASP A 25 -7.03 -8.35 2.27
CA ASP A 25 -5.95 -8.37 3.26
C ASP A 25 -5.93 -7.07 4.07
N VAL A 26 -5.71 -7.22 5.38
CA VAL A 26 -5.54 -6.11 6.32
C VAL A 26 -4.06 -5.91 6.57
N VAL A 27 -3.54 -4.75 6.15
CA VAL A 27 -2.17 -4.32 6.39
C VAL A 27 -2.16 -3.34 7.56
N SER A 28 -1.42 -3.66 8.62
CA SER A 28 -1.34 -2.81 9.82
C SER A 28 0.09 -2.58 10.25
N ILE A 29 0.28 -1.53 11.05
CA ILE A 29 1.59 -1.16 11.59
C ILE A 29 1.79 -1.88 12.91
N ARG A 30 2.95 -2.52 13.07
CA ARG A 30 3.32 -3.19 14.32
C ARG A 30 3.34 -2.19 15.48
N GLU A 31 2.82 -2.56 16.64
CA GLU A 31 2.73 -1.69 17.84
C GLU A 31 4.03 -0.92 18.16
N LYS A 32 5.18 -1.62 18.19
CA LYS A 32 6.49 -1.00 18.45
C LYS A 32 6.89 0.07 17.42
N ALA A 33 6.31 0.03 16.22
CA ALA A 33 6.59 0.97 15.16
C ALA A 33 5.57 2.12 15.07
N LYS A 34 4.37 2.01 15.67
CA LYS A 34 3.32 3.05 15.62
C LYS A 34 3.78 4.41 16.16
N GLN A 35 4.73 4.42 17.10
CA GLN A 35 5.28 5.65 17.68
C GLN A 35 6.31 6.36 16.77
N GLN A 36 6.70 5.77 15.63
CA GLN A 36 7.70 6.36 14.76
C GLN A 36 7.17 7.65 14.10
N ALA A 37 7.89 8.76 14.30
CA ALA A 37 7.54 10.07 13.74
C ALA A 37 7.32 10.04 12.21
N ARG A 38 8.14 9.28 11.48
CA ARG A 38 8.01 9.11 10.02
C ARG A 38 6.66 8.56 9.57
N ILE A 39 6.01 7.74 10.40
CA ILE A 39 4.71 7.14 10.06
C ILE A 39 3.60 8.17 10.27
N LYS A 40 3.65 8.91 11.37
CA LYS A 40 2.69 9.99 11.66
C LYS A 40 2.74 11.08 10.60
N ALA A 41 3.94 11.58 10.28
CA ALA A 41 4.11 12.55 9.20
C ALA A 41 3.64 12.02 7.84
N ALA A 42 3.86 10.73 7.54
CA ALA A 42 3.36 10.14 6.29
C ALA A 42 1.82 10.05 6.24
N LEU A 43 1.15 9.83 7.38
CA LEU A 43 -0.31 9.83 7.45
C LEU A 43 -0.87 11.24 7.22
N GLU A 44 -0.27 12.28 7.82
CA GLU A 44 -0.65 13.68 7.59
C GLU A 44 -0.52 14.08 6.11
N VAL A 45 0.58 13.67 5.45
CA VAL A 45 0.77 13.90 4.01
C VAL A 45 -0.22 13.10 3.17
N ALA A 46 -0.59 11.89 3.60
CA ALA A 46 -1.55 11.06 2.89
C ALA A 46 -2.98 11.63 2.95
N GLU A 47 -3.33 12.38 3.99
CA GLU A 47 -4.63 13.08 4.08
C GLU A 47 -4.77 14.20 3.04
N GLN A 48 -3.66 14.78 2.59
CA GLN A 48 -3.63 15.81 1.54
C GLN A 48 -3.69 15.22 0.12
N ARG A 49 -3.52 13.91 -0.03
CA ARG A 49 -3.54 13.22 -1.32
C ARG A 49 -4.89 12.60 -1.56
N GLU A 50 -5.23 12.44 -2.83
CA GLU A 50 -6.41 11.68 -3.23
C GLU A 50 -6.26 10.23 -2.75
N LYS A 51 -7.28 9.75 -2.03
CA LYS A 51 -7.28 8.40 -1.46
C LYS A 51 -7.66 7.40 -2.56
N PRO A 52 -6.85 6.36 -2.79
CA PRO A 52 -7.17 5.30 -3.74
C PRO A 52 -8.51 4.63 -3.41
N THR A 53 -9.36 4.42 -4.40
CA THR A 53 -10.68 3.78 -4.23
C THR A 53 -10.58 2.30 -3.80
N TRP A 54 -9.48 1.64 -4.15
CA TRP A 54 -9.22 0.22 -3.90
C TRP A 54 -8.59 -0.06 -2.52
N ILE A 55 -8.30 0.97 -1.73
CA ILE A 55 -7.70 0.85 -0.40
C ILE A 55 -8.55 1.60 0.61
N GLU A 56 -8.89 0.95 1.72
CA GLU A 56 -9.40 1.64 2.92
C GLU A 56 -8.26 1.89 3.88
N VAL A 57 -8.20 3.07 4.49
CA VAL A 57 -7.20 3.40 5.52
C VAL A 57 -7.89 4.01 6.72
N ASP A 58 -7.71 3.38 7.89
CA ASP A 58 -8.05 3.92 9.20
C ASP A 58 -6.77 4.52 9.83
N GLY A 59 -6.69 5.85 9.79
CA GLY A 59 -5.57 6.60 10.35
C GLY A 59 -5.46 6.52 11.88
N GLY A 60 -6.58 6.28 12.58
CA GLY A 60 -6.61 6.17 14.03
C GLY A 60 -5.95 4.88 14.52
N LYS A 61 -6.28 3.77 13.87
CA LYS A 61 -5.68 2.45 14.18
C LYS A 61 -4.37 2.18 13.45
N MET A 62 -4.05 2.98 12.43
CA MET A 62 -2.95 2.76 11.50
C MET A 62 -3.04 1.38 10.82
N GLU A 63 -4.24 1.08 10.34
CA GLU A 63 -4.56 -0.13 9.58
C GLU A 63 -5.18 0.26 8.24
N GLY A 64 -4.96 -0.56 7.22
CA GLY A 64 -5.58 -0.38 5.93
C GLY A 64 -5.98 -1.72 5.32
N THR A 65 -7.12 -1.74 4.65
CA THR A 65 -7.67 -2.92 4.00
C THR A 65 -7.53 -2.78 2.49
N PHE A 66 -6.92 -3.77 1.86
CA PHE A 66 -6.82 -3.81 0.40
C PHE A 66 -8.13 -4.38 -0.17
N LYS A 67 -9.08 -3.51 -0.55
CA LYS A 67 -10.45 -3.93 -0.90
C LYS A 67 -10.47 -4.83 -2.13
N ARG A 68 -9.78 -4.41 -3.19
CA ARG A 68 -9.80 -5.06 -4.49
C ARG A 68 -8.51 -4.79 -5.26
N MET A 69 -8.28 -5.60 -6.29
CA MET A 69 -7.26 -5.27 -7.29
C MET A 69 -7.69 -3.99 -8.04
N PRO A 70 -6.77 -3.03 -8.23
CA PRO A 70 -7.06 -1.82 -8.98
C PRO A 70 -7.32 -2.13 -10.45
N GLU A 71 -8.27 -1.41 -11.05
CA GLU A 71 -8.51 -1.44 -12.48
C GLU A 71 -7.64 -0.42 -13.21
N ARG A 72 -7.58 -0.47 -14.55
CA ARG A 72 -6.76 0.47 -15.31
C ARG A 72 -7.18 1.93 -15.12
N SER A 73 -8.49 2.17 -14.97
CA SER A 73 -9.09 3.48 -14.71
C SER A 73 -8.73 4.06 -13.34
N ASP A 74 -8.32 3.21 -12.40
CA ASP A 74 -7.91 3.61 -11.06
C ASP A 74 -6.45 4.15 -11.03
N LEU A 75 -5.69 3.94 -12.11
CA LEU A 75 -4.29 4.33 -12.24
C LEU A 75 -4.12 5.59 -13.10
N SER A 76 -3.01 6.30 -12.94
CA SER A 76 -2.70 7.47 -13.76
C SER A 76 -2.78 7.16 -15.26
N ALA A 77 -3.43 8.05 -16.01
CA ALA A 77 -3.54 7.97 -17.47
C ALA A 77 -2.21 8.29 -18.17
N ASP A 78 -1.24 8.91 -17.48
CA ASP A 78 0.03 9.34 -18.06
C ASP A 78 0.96 8.17 -18.40
N ILE A 79 0.70 6.99 -17.84
CA ILE A 79 1.48 5.78 -18.08
C ILE A 79 0.89 5.05 -19.29
N ASN A 80 1.69 4.84 -20.35
CA ASN A 80 1.29 4.05 -21.50
C ASN A 80 1.92 2.65 -21.45
N GLU A 81 1.17 1.66 -20.97
CA GLU A 81 1.61 0.26 -20.84
C GLU A 81 1.90 -0.42 -22.18
N GLN A 82 1.32 0.06 -23.30
CA GLN A 82 1.53 -0.52 -24.63
C GLN A 82 3.00 -0.47 -25.04
N LEU A 83 3.70 0.62 -24.71
CA LEU A 83 5.13 0.78 -24.98
C LEU A 83 5.98 -0.29 -24.28
N ILE A 84 5.55 -0.75 -23.11
CA ILE A 84 6.24 -1.81 -22.35
C ILE A 84 6.01 -3.17 -23.01
N VAL A 85 4.78 -3.45 -23.47
CA VAL A 85 4.43 -4.69 -24.18
C VAL A 85 5.24 -4.81 -25.48
N GLU A 86 5.32 -3.72 -26.25
CA GLU A 86 6.09 -3.67 -27.50
C GLU A 86 7.59 -3.92 -27.28
N LEU A 87 8.15 -3.43 -26.17
CA LEU A 87 9.56 -3.63 -25.83
C LEU A 87 9.91 -5.11 -25.57
N TYR A 88 9.07 -5.81 -24.80
CA TYR A 88 9.29 -7.21 -24.43
C TYR A 88 8.77 -8.22 -25.47
N SER A 89 8.13 -7.76 -26.54
CA SER A 89 7.68 -8.59 -27.67
C SER A 89 8.70 -8.69 -28.81
N LYS A 90 9.89 -8.09 -28.65
CA LYS A 90 11.04 -8.25 -29.54
C LYS A 90 11.87 -9.47 -29.14
#